data_AF-A0A1G9ETP6-F1
#
_entry.id   AF-A0A1G9ETP6-F1
#
_cell.length_a   1.000
_cell.length_b   1.000
_cell.length_c   1.000
_cell.angle_alpha   90.00
_cell.angle_beta   90.00
_cell.angle_gamma   90.00
#
_symmetry.space_group_name_H-M   'P 1'
#
loop_
_entity.id
_entity.type
_entity.pdbx_description
1 polymer ?
#
loop_
_entity_poly.entity_id
_entity_poly.type
_entity_poly.pdbx_seq_one_letter_code
_entity_poly.pdbx_strand_id
1 'polypeptide(L)'
;MQEEHTLREQLETNYPEELRRATLVRACFGGEFHFDTMNLVEKMIIRKVAKVKTDVSEIREETISALAHTMNDSREVIEQD
;
A
#
# COMPACT_ATOMS: atom_id res chain seq x y z
N MET A 1 7.50 -6.63 7.98
CA MET A 1 6.13 -6.29 7.56
C MET A 1 5.24 -7.51 7.34
N GLN A 2 3.98 -7.28 6.96
CA GLN A 2 3.02 -8.34 6.60
C GLN A 2 3.45 -9.09 5.34
N GLU A 3 3.17 -10.39 5.32
CA GLU A 3 3.41 -11.27 4.18
C GLU A 3 2.50 -10.90 3.01
N GLU A 4 2.95 -11.16 1.77
CA GLU A 4 2.21 -10.84 0.55
C GLU A 4 0.79 -11.46 0.54
N HIS A 5 0.67 -12.70 1.04
CA HIS A 5 -0.61 -13.39 1.19
C HIS A 5 -1.60 -12.60 2.05
N THR A 6 -1.15 -12.13 3.22
CA THR A 6 -1.98 -11.33 4.13
C THR A 6 -2.40 -10.01 3.50
N LEU A 7 -1.52 -9.37 2.72
CA LEU A 7 -1.83 -8.10 2.04
C LEU A 7 -2.91 -8.30 0.97
N ARG A 8 -2.86 -9.41 0.22
CA ARG A 8 -3.90 -9.77 -0.75
C ARG A 8 -5.24 -10.03 -0.08
N GLU A 9 -5.26 -10.83 0.98
CA GLU A 9 -6.47 -11.09 1.75
C GLU A 9 -7.08 -9.79 2.31
N GLN A 10 -6.26 -8.86 2.79
CA GLN A 10 -6.74 -7.57 3.26
C GLN A 10 -7.41 -6.76 2.15
N LEU A 11 -6.83 -6.72 0.95
CA LEU A 11 -7.47 -6.07 -0.20
C LEU A 11 -8.78 -6.75 -0.58
N GLU A 12 -8.83 -8.08 -0.56
CA GLU A 12 -10.03 -8.85 -0.94
C GLU A 12 -11.17 -8.72 0.07
N THR A 13 -10.85 -8.66 1.36
CA THR A 13 -11.84 -8.62 2.45
C THR A 13 -12.34 -7.22 2.80
N ASN A 14 -11.52 -6.18 2.60
CA ASN A 14 -11.89 -4.81 2.97
C ASN A 14 -12.51 -4.01 1.82
N TYR A 15 -12.40 -4.47 0.57
CA TYR A 15 -12.97 -3.79 -0.60
C TYR A 15 -13.99 -4.67 -1.34
N PRO A 16 -15.19 -4.15 -1.64
CA PRO A 16 -16.20 -4.83 -2.45
C PRO A 16 -15.65 -5.32 -3.79
N GLU A 17 -16.21 -6.42 -4.30
CA GLU A 17 -15.77 -7.03 -5.55
C GLU A 17 -15.89 -6.06 -6.73
N GLU A 18 -16.93 -5.22 -6.75
CA GLU A 18 -17.17 -4.25 -7.81
C GLU A 18 -16.01 -3.24 -7.93
N LEU A 19 -15.51 -2.73 -6.80
CA LEU A 19 -14.35 -1.84 -6.77
C LEU A 19 -13.08 -2.58 -7.15
N ARG A 20 -12.91 -3.81 -6.68
CA ARG A 20 -11.76 -4.63 -7.07
C ARG A 20 -11.76 -4.90 -8.56
N ARG A 21 -12.90 -5.15 -9.21
CA ARG A 21 -12.95 -5.41 -10.65
C ARG A 21 -12.81 -4.15 -11.50
N ALA A 22 -13.28 -3.01 -11.02
CA ALA A 22 -13.20 -1.73 -11.73
C ALA A 22 -11.85 -1.00 -11.58
N THR A 23 -10.96 -1.47 -10.71
CA THR A 23 -9.66 -0.83 -10.46
C THR A 23 -8.62 -1.26 -11.49
N LEU A 24 -7.87 -0.27 -12.00
CA LEU A 24 -6.78 -0.48 -12.95
C LEU A 24 -5.58 -1.20 -12.30
N VAL A 25 -5.26 -0.84 -11.06
CA VAL A 25 -4.15 -1.44 -10.30
C VAL A 25 -4.62 -1.80 -8.90
N ARG A 26 -4.28 -3.01 -8.45
CA ARG A 26 -4.52 -3.51 -7.10
C ARG A 26 -3.19 -3.99 -6.51
N ALA A 27 -2.51 -3.12 -5.78
CA ALA A 27 -1.20 -3.42 -5.23
C ALA A 27 -1.00 -2.79 -3.84
N CYS A 28 -0.09 -3.36 -3.06
CA CYS A 28 0.39 -2.77 -1.82
C CYS A 28 1.74 -2.11 -2.06
N PHE A 29 1.84 -0.82 -1.78
CA PHE A 29 3.04 -0.01 -2.03
C PHE A 29 4.05 -0.03 -0.87
N GLY A 30 3.73 -0.77 0.21
CA GLY A 30 4.49 -0.73 1.45
C GLY A 30 4.12 0.48 2.30
N GLY A 31 5.07 0.98 3.07
CA GLY A 31 4.87 2.13 3.94
C GLY A 31 6.03 2.31 4.92
N GLU A 32 5.87 3.32 5.79
CA GLU A 32 6.88 3.68 6.77
C GLU A 32 6.29 4.09 8.12
N PHE A 33 7.08 3.89 9.17
CA PHE A 33 6.81 4.39 10.52
C PHE A 33 7.95 5.31 10.93
N HIS A 34 7.63 6.59 11.18
CA HIS A 34 8.52 7.60 11.76
C HIS A 34 8.23 7.76 13.25
N PHE A 35 8.69 6.83 14.08
CA PHE A 35 8.45 6.87 15.52
C PHE A 35 9.16 8.04 16.18
N ASP A 36 10.23 8.58 15.61
CA ASP A 36 10.89 9.80 16.08
C ASP A 36 9.93 11.00 16.11
N THR A 37 9.06 11.14 15.10
CA THR A 37 8.08 12.23 14.96
C THR A 37 6.80 12.05 15.79
N MET A 38 6.48 10.83 16.24
CA MET A 38 5.25 10.52 16.99
C MET A 38 5.32 10.95 18.47
N ASN A 39 4.16 11.10 19.13
CA ASN A 39 4.10 11.25 20.59
C ASN A 39 4.11 9.89 21.32
N LEU A 40 4.30 9.88 22.65
CA LEU A 40 4.44 8.65 23.43
C LEU A 40 3.24 7.70 23.32
N VAL A 41 2.02 8.24 23.20
CA VAL A 41 0.78 7.45 23.10
C VAL A 41 0.68 6.80 21.72
N GLU A 42 0.90 7.57 20.65
CA GLU A 42 0.95 7.05 19.27
C GLU A 42 2.00 5.96 19.12
N LYS A 43 3.23 6.21 19.60
CA LYS A 43 4.30 5.21 19.60
C LYS A 43 3.87 3.93 20.31
N MET A 44 3.19 4.04 21.46
CA MET A 44 2.76 2.86 22.23
C MET A 44 1.72 2.04 21.47
N ILE A 45 0.73 2.68 20.86
CA ILE A 45 -0.32 2.02 20.08
C ILE A 45 0.28 1.31 18.87
N ILE A 46 1.06 2.03 18.05
CA ILE A 46 1.67 1.49 16.83
C ILE A 46 2.61 0.33 17.18
N ARG A 47 3.47 0.47 18.21
CA ARG A 47 4.37 -0.62 18.66
C ARG A 47 3.61 -1.90 19.04
N LYS A 48 2.43 -1.75 19.64
CA LYS A 48 1.60 -2.87 20.06
C LYS A 48 0.92 -3.57 18.88
N VAL A 49 0.39 -2.80 17.93
CA VAL A 49 -0.37 -3.32 16.77
C VAL A 49 0.58 -3.85 15.69
N ALA A 50 1.56 -3.05 15.29
CA ALA A 50 2.49 -3.38 14.21
C ALA A 50 3.61 -4.34 14.66
N LYS A 51 3.80 -4.53 15.98
CA LYS A 51 4.89 -5.33 16.57
C LYS A 51 6.30 -4.87 16.16
N VAL A 52 6.43 -3.62 15.74
CA VAL A 52 7.67 -2.94 15.36
C VAL A 52 8.09 -1.99 16.47
N LYS A 53 9.39 -1.87 16.77
CA LYS A 53 9.89 -1.02 17.87
C LYS A 53 10.70 0.21 17.42
N THR A 54 11.16 0.21 16.18
CA THR A 54 12.03 1.22 15.58
C THR A 54 11.40 1.77 14.31
N ASP A 55 11.95 2.85 13.79
CA ASP A 55 11.56 3.33 12.46
C ASP A 55 11.70 2.21 11.43
N VAL A 56 10.75 2.17 10.52
CA VAL A 56 10.69 1.19 9.43
C VAL A 56 10.40 1.95 8.16
N SER A 57 11.15 1.65 7.11
CA SER A 57 10.85 2.08 5.76
C SER A 57 10.94 0.84 4.88
N GLU A 58 9.79 0.39 4.40
CA GLU A 58 9.69 -0.75 3.48
C GLU A 58 8.79 -0.33 2.30
N ILE A 59 9.18 0.78 1.67
CA ILE A 59 8.57 1.28 0.42
C ILE A 59 8.90 0.33 -0.73
N ARG A 60 7.90 -0.06 -1.51
CA ARG A 60 8.06 -0.99 -2.65
C ARG A 60 8.15 -0.22 -3.96
N GLU A 61 9.31 0.40 -4.18
CA GLU A 61 9.57 1.25 -5.34
C GLU A 61 9.26 0.58 -6.68
N GLU A 62 9.57 -0.70 -6.84
CA GLU A 62 9.25 -1.46 -8.06
C GLU A 62 7.74 -1.53 -8.33
N THR A 63 6.93 -1.69 -7.27
CA THR A 63 5.46 -1.72 -7.37
C THR A 63 4.91 -0.33 -7.70
N ILE A 64 5.51 0.73 -7.17
CA ILE A 64 5.16 2.12 -7.48
C ILE A 64 5.50 2.44 -8.93
N SER A 65 6.67 2.01 -9.41
CA SER A 65 7.07 2.16 -10.81
C SER A 65 6.12 1.42 -11.76
N ALA A 66 5.72 0.19 -11.42
CA ALA A 66 4.75 -0.57 -12.19
C ALA A 66 3.36 0.10 -12.25
N LEU A 67 2.90 0.69 -11.14
CA LEU A 67 1.70 1.53 -11.11
C LEU A 67 1.83 2.69 -12.09
N ALA A 68 2.93 3.46 -12.01
CA ALA A 68 3.14 4.63 -12.85
C ALA A 68 3.14 4.28 -14.34
N HIS A 69 3.84 3.20 -14.74
CA HIS A 69 3.80 2.71 -16.12
C HIS A 69 2.38 2.35 -16.55
N THR A 70 1.69 1.53 -15.76
CA THR A 70 0.30 1.11 -16.08
C THR A 70 -0.62 2.31 -16.26
N MET A 71 -0.52 3.32 -15.39
CA MET A 71 -1.34 4.54 -15.47
C MET A 71 -1.02 5.39 -16.69
N ASN A 72 0.27 5.51 -17.06
CA ASN A 72 0.69 6.27 -18.23
C ASN A 72 0.24 5.57 -19.53
N ASP A 73 0.45 4.25 -19.63
CA ASP A 73 0.04 3.45 -20.79
C ASP A 73 -1.49 3.47 -20.97
N SER A 74 -2.24 3.42 -19.87
CA SER A 74 -3.71 3.47 -19.91
C SER A 74 -4.24 4.85 -20.30
N ARG A 75 -3.43 5.91 -20.17
CA ARG A 75 -3.80 7.28 -20.55
C ARG A 75 -3.69 7.50 -22.05
N GLU A 76 -2.73 6.85 -22.72
CA GLU A 76 -2.59 6.92 -24.19
C GLU A 76 -3.76 6.29 -24.94
N VAL A 77 -4.46 5.34 -24.33
CA VAL A 77 -5.64 4.67 -24.93
C VAL A 77 -6.90 5.54 -24.87
N ILE A 78 -7.01 6.44 -23.89
CA ILE A 78 -8.21 7.29 -23.71
C ILE A 78 -8.16 8.54 -24.59
N GLU A 79 -6.99 8.98 -25.04
CA GLU A 79 -6.82 10.17 -25.89
C GLU A 79 -6.92 9.88 -27.40
N GLN A 80 -7.18 8.63 -27.80
CA GLN A 80 -7.32 8.21 -29.22
C GLN A 80 -8.75 7.86 -29.67
N ASP A 81 -9.76 8.06 -28.80
CA ASP A 81 -11.19 7.93 -29.12
C ASP A 81 -11.91 9.29 -29.12
#